data_AF-A0A916YNY9-F1
#
_entry.id   AF-A0A916YNY9-F1
#
_cell.length_a   1.000
_cell.length_b   1.000
_cell.length_c   1.000
_cell.angle_alpha   90.00
_cell.angle_beta   90.00
_cell.angle_gamma   90.00
#
_symmetry.space_group_name_H-M   'P 1'
#
loop_
_entity.id
_entity.type
_entity.pdbx_description
1 polymer ?
#
loop_
_entity_poly.entity_id
_entity_poly.type
_entity_poly.pdbx_seq_one_letter_code
_entity_poly.pdbx_strand_id
1 'polypeptide(L)'
;MTGIASILPFVLMFAVFYFLLIRPQQRKSKQRSLMLNQLKKGDKIVTIGGMHGTILEITDDIVVLRVNDATKITFDRSAVNNITSASAAVSLDKKEEPIT
;
A
#
# COMPACT_ATOMS: atom_id res chain seq x y z
N MET A 1 -6.21 32.10 -38.16
CA MET A 1 -6.88 31.62 -36.92
C MET A 1 -6.99 30.09 -36.98
N THR A 2 -5.90 29.36 -36.69
CA THR A 2 -5.87 27.87 -36.78
C THR A 2 -5.05 27.20 -35.68
N GLY A 3 -4.45 27.97 -34.75
CA GLY A 3 -3.60 27.44 -33.67
C GLY A 3 -4.38 26.82 -32.51
N ILE A 4 -5.61 27.26 -32.24
CA ILE A 4 -6.43 26.71 -31.14
C ILE A 4 -6.94 25.30 -31.49
N ALA A 5 -7.28 25.06 -32.76
CA ALA A 5 -7.77 23.77 -33.24
C ALA A 5 -6.69 22.68 -33.21
N SER A 6 -5.41 23.04 -33.36
CA SER A 6 -4.28 22.12 -33.34
C SER A 6 -3.79 21.79 -31.92
N ILE A 7 -4.09 22.63 -30.93
CA ILE A 7 -3.76 22.39 -29.50
C ILE A 7 -4.84 21.51 -28.82
N LEU A 8 -6.07 21.53 -29.34
CA LEU A 8 -7.20 20.76 -28.81
C LEU A 8 -6.93 19.24 -28.62
N PRO A 9 -6.35 18.49 -29.58
CA PRO A 9 -6.05 17.07 -29.38
C PRO A 9 -4.99 16.82 -28.28
N PHE A 10 -4.02 17.72 -28.13
CA PHE A 10 -3.00 17.58 -27.08
C PHE A 10 -3.59 17.81 -25.69
N VAL A 11 -4.44 18.83 -25.52
CA VAL A 11 -5.12 19.09 -24.25
C VAL A 11 -6.04 17.93 -23.86
N LEU A 12 -6.75 17.34 -24.83
CA LEU A 12 -7.60 16.18 -24.61
C LEU A 12 -6.79 14.95 -24.18
N MET A 13 -5.63 14.71 -24.80
CA MET A 13 -4.73 13.63 -24.42
C MET A 13 -4.17 13.82 -23.00
N PHE A 14 -3.70 15.03 -22.65
CA PHE A 14 -3.24 15.34 -21.29
C PHE A 14 -4.35 15.19 -20.25
N ALA A 15 -5.59 15.58 -20.57
CA ALA A 15 -6.73 15.41 -19.68
C ALA A 15 -7.01 13.92 -19.38
N VAL A 16 -6.93 13.05 -20.40
CA VAL A 16 -7.11 11.60 -20.23
C VAL A 16 -5.97 10.98 -19.41
N PHE A 17 -4.71 11.27 -19.73
CA PHE A 17 -3.56 10.75 -18.96
C PHE A 17 -3.55 11.24 -17.51
N TYR A 18 -3.89 12.52 -17.29
CA TYR A 18 -4.03 13.09 -15.95
C TYR A 18 -5.11 12.36 -15.15
N PHE A 19 -6.29 12.17 -15.73
CA PHE A 19 -7.39 11.50 -15.05
C PHE A 19 -7.09 10.02 -14.77
N LEU A 20 -6.43 9.34 -15.71
CA LEU A 20 -6.08 7.92 -15.58
C LEU A 20 -4.94 7.66 -14.60
N LEU A 21 -3.96 8.55 -14.40
CA LEU A 21 -2.87 8.33 -13.43
C LEU A 21 -3.19 8.84 -12.02
N ILE A 22 -3.94 9.95 -11.90
CA ILE A 22 -4.18 10.57 -10.59
C ILE A 22 -5.20 9.78 -9.75
N ARG A 23 -6.18 9.14 -10.41
CA ARG A 23 -7.19 8.29 -9.77
C ARG A 23 -6.62 7.00 -9.17
N PRO A 24 -5.78 6.21 -9.85
CA PRO A 24 -5.18 5.00 -9.27
C PRO A 24 -4.15 5.31 -8.20
N GLN A 25 -3.41 6.42 -8.29
CA GLN A 25 -2.37 6.76 -7.31
C GLN A 25 -2.97 7.05 -5.92
N GLN A 26 -4.08 7.79 -5.85
CA GLN A 26 -4.77 8.06 -4.59
C GLN A 26 -5.31 6.78 -3.93
N ARG A 27 -5.74 5.80 -4.73
CA ARG A 27 -6.23 4.51 -4.19
C ARG A 27 -5.11 3.72 -3.51
N LYS A 28 -3.93 3.65 -4.13
CA LYS A 28 -2.76 2.96 -3.57
C LYS A 28 -2.30 3.59 -2.24
N SER A 29 -2.25 4.93 -2.17
CA SER A 29 -1.88 5.63 -0.92
C SER A 29 -2.88 5.37 0.20
N LYS A 30 -4.19 5.43 -0.10
CA LYS A 30 -5.24 5.18 0.89
C LYS A 30 -5.20 3.73 1.41
N GLN A 31 -5.01 2.76 0.52
CA GLN A 31 -4.88 1.35 0.90
C GLN A 31 -3.68 1.11 1.81
N ARG A 32 -2.52 1.71 1.51
CA ARG A 32 -1.32 1.64 2.35
C ARG A 32 -1.60 2.19 3.75
N SER A 33 -2.17 3.38 3.86
CA SER A 33 -2.50 3.98 5.16
C SER A 33 -3.50 3.14 5.97
N LEU A 34 -4.53 2.59 5.31
CA LEU A 34 -5.50 1.70 5.95
C LEU A 34 -4.85 0.43 6.48
N MET A 35 -3.93 -0.18 5.72
CA MET A 35 -3.20 -1.37 6.13
C MET A 35 -2.29 -1.09 7.34
N LEU A 36 -1.59 0.05 7.34
CA LEU A 36 -0.77 0.48 8.49
C LEU A 36 -1.60 0.73 9.75
N ASN A 37 -2.85 1.18 9.61
CA ASN A 37 -3.78 1.38 10.74
C ASN A 37 -4.34 0.06 11.30
N GLN A 38 -4.33 -1.01 10.50
CA GLN A 38 -4.82 -2.32 10.93
C GLN A 38 -3.78 -3.15 11.70
N LEU A 39 -2.53 -2.67 11.77
CA LEU A 39 -1.44 -3.34 12.49
C LEU A 39 -1.73 -3.38 13.99
N LYS A 40 -1.59 -4.57 14.59
CA LYS A 40 -1.76 -4.79 16.03
C LYS A 40 -0.56 -5.50 16.64
N LYS A 41 -0.38 -5.33 17.95
CA LYS A 41 0.62 -6.12 18.72
C LYS A 41 0.26 -7.60 18.62
N GLY A 42 1.24 -8.43 18.32
CA GLY A 42 1.08 -9.87 18.10
C GLY A 42 0.89 -10.30 16.65
N ASP A 43 0.70 -9.36 15.71
CA ASP A 43 0.59 -9.70 14.29
C ASP A 43 1.95 -10.16 13.74
N LYS A 44 1.94 -11.26 12.98
CA LYS A 44 3.07 -11.63 12.13
C LYS A 44 3.01 -10.80 10.86
N ILE A 45 4.12 -10.18 10.51
CA ILE A 45 4.23 -9.33 9.33
C ILE A 45 5.47 -9.67 8.51
N VAL A 46 5.47 -9.17 7.29
CA VAL A 46 6.63 -9.11 6.40
C VAL A 46 6.95 -7.65 6.13
N THR A 47 8.20 -7.28 6.34
CA THR A 47 8.73 -5.97 5.99
C THR A 47 8.99 -5.86 4.48
N ILE A 48 9.22 -4.66 3.96
CA ILE A 48 9.53 -4.42 2.53
C ILE A 48 10.79 -5.20 2.10
N GLY A 49 11.76 -5.39 3.00
CA GLY A 49 12.98 -6.16 2.74
C GLY A 49 12.80 -7.68 2.80
N GLY A 50 11.57 -8.18 2.95
CA GLY A 50 11.28 -9.63 3.04
C GLY A 50 11.57 -10.24 4.41
N MET A 51 11.87 -9.45 5.44
CA MET A 51 12.05 -9.98 6.79
C MET A 51 10.71 -10.29 7.44
N HIS A 52 10.61 -11.48 8.00
CA HIS A 52 9.46 -11.97 8.74
C HIS A 52 9.67 -11.75 10.24
N GLY A 53 8.64 -11.31 10.94
CA GLY A 53 8.69 -11.14 12.38
C GLY A 53 7.32 -10.91 12.98
N THR A 54 7.28 -10.89 14.31
CA THR A 54 6.07 -10.61 15.09
C THR A 54 6.16 -9.24 15.72
N ILE A 55 5.08 -8.45 15.65
CA ILE A 55 5.03 -7.14 16.28
C ILE A 55 4.96 -7.30 17.81
N LEU A 56 5.92 -6.72 18.51
CA LEU A 56 5.89 -6.61 19.98
C LEU A 56 5.24 -5.31 20.43
N GLU A 57 5.59 -4.22 19.76
CA GLU A 57 5.14 -2.89 20.13
C GLU A 57 4.92 -2.03 18.89
N ILE A 58 3.91 -1.18 18.96
CA ILE A 58 3.54 -0.24 17.90
C ILE A 58 3.45 1.14 18.56
N THR A 59 4.14 2.10 17.96
CA THR A 59 4.01 3.54 18.21
C THR A 59 3.52 4.19 16.91
N ASP A 60 3.30 5.51 16.92
CA ASP A 60 2.79 6.23 15.75
C ASP A 60 3.75 6.15 14.56
N ASP A 61 5.05 6.36 14.79
CA ASP A 61 6.06 6.40 13.72
C ASP A 61 6.85 5.09 13.58
N ILE A 62 7.03 4.35 14.68
CA ILE A 62 7.90 3.17 14.75
C ILE A 62 7.16 1.91 15.19
N VAL A 63 7.71 0.76 14.79
CA VAL A 63 7.22 -0.56 15.14
C VAL A 63 8.40 -1.43 15.60
N VAL A 64 8.22 -2.13 16.72
CA VAL A 64 9.25 -3.03 17.26
C VAL A 64 8.89 -4.47 16.91
N LEU A 65 9.76 -5.10 16.15
CA LEU A 65 9.60 -6.44 15.60
C LEU A 65 10.52 -7.42 16.29
N ARG A 66 9.99 -8.60 16.61
CA ARG A 66 10.75 -9.77 17.02
C ARG A 66 10.94 -10.69 15.81
N VAL A 67 12.18 -10.86 15.38
CA VAL A 67 12.53 -11.79 14.28
C VAL A 67 12.90 -13.16 14.84
N ASN A 68 13.54 -13.19 16.02
CA ASN A 68 13.90 -14.39 16.76
C ASN A 68 13.77 -14.13 18.27
N ASP A 69 13.89 -15.14 19.13
CA ASP A 69 13.60 -15.02 20.57
C ASP A 69 14.41 -13.95 21.30
N ALA A 70 15.63 -13.67 20.85
CA ALA A 70 16.52 -12.67 21.45
C ALA A 70 16.57 -11.32 20.69
N THR A 71 16.15 -11.27 19.43
CA THR A 71 16.44 -10.13 18.55
C THR A 71 15.21 -9.27 18.34
N LYS A 72 15.26 -8.05 18.89
CA LYS A 72 14.29 -6.99 18.68
C LYS A 72 14.89 -5.96 17.73
N ILE A 73 14.15 -5.62 16.68
CA ILE A 73 14.57 -4.64 15.68
C ILE A 73 13.45 -3.61 15.53
N THR A 74 13.83 -2.34 15.53
CA THR A 74 12.91 -1.24 15.31
C THR A 74 12.89 -0.88 13.83
N PHE A 75 11.69 -0.80 13.27
CA PHE A 75 11.46 -0.35 11.91
C PHE A 75 10.49 0.83 11.91
N ASP A 76 10.55 1.66 10.88
CA ASP A 76 9.48 2.62 10.63
C ASP A 76 8.18 1.87 10.36
N ARG A 77 7.06 2.43 10.83
CA ARG A 77 5.74 1.88 10.58
C ARG A 77 5.47 1.74 9.08
N SER A 78 5.99 2.66 8.28
CA SER A 78 5.89 2.61 6.82
C SER A 78 6.61 1.41 6.19
N ALA A 79 7.58 0.80 6.86
CA ALA A 79 8.36 -0.33 6.35
C ALA A 79 7.63 -1.68 6.42
N VAL A 80 6.39 -1.71 6.93
CA VAL A 80 5.54 -2.90 6.98
C VAL A 80 4.82 -3.05 5.64
N ASN A 81 4.98 -4.22 4.99
CA ASN A 81 4.45 -4.48 3.65
C ASN A 81 3.19 -5.34 3.68
N ASN A 82 3.18 -6.44 4.44
CA ASN A 82 2.05 -7.36 4.51
C ASN A 82 1.90 -7.97 5.91
N ILE A 83 0.66 -8.31 6.30
CA ILE A 83 0.35 -9.06 7.52
C ILE A 83 0.17 -10.53 7.13
N THR A 84 0.92 -11.44 7.75
CA THR A 84 0.88 -12.89 7.49
C THR A 84 -0.05 -13.62 8.45
N SER A 85 -0.28 -13.09 9.66
CA SER A 85 -1.23 -13.69 10.61
C SER A 85 -2.65 -13.24 10.34
N ALA A 86 -3.49 -14.20 9.97
CA ALA A 86 -4.90 -14.02 9.69
C ALA A 86 -5.69 -13.52 10.92
N SER A 87 -6.12 -12.26 10.88
CA SER A 87 -7.43 -11.86 11.43
C SER A 87 -8.05 -10.65 10.71
N ALA A 88 -7.40 -10.08 9.69
CA ALA A 88 -7.98 -9.00 8.88
C ALA A 88 -7.53 -9.00 7.41
N ALA A 89 -7.15 -10.14 6.84
CA ALA A 89 -7.04 -10.31 5.39
C ALA A 89 -8.44 -10.49 4.76
N VAL A 90 -9.31 -9.50 4.97
CA VAL A 90 -10.57 -9.37 4.25
C VAL A 90 -10.24 -8.87 2.85
N SER A 91 -10.16 -9.82 1.93
CA SER A 91 -10.71 -9.73 0.58
C SER A 91 -10.41 -8.46 -0.22
N LEU A 92 -9.30 -8.45 -0.97
CA LEU A 92 -9.21 -7.83 -2.30
C LEU A 92 -8.20 -8.60 -3.17
N ASP A 93 -8.45 -9.89 -3.38
CA ASP A 93 -8.00 -10.63 -4.58
C ASP A 93 -9.07 -11.66 -5.00
N LYS A 94 -10.33 -11.24 -4.98
CA LYS A 94 -11.43 -11.96 -5.64
C LYS A 94 -12.32 -10.95 -6.36
N LYS A 95 -11.78 -10.33 -7.41
CA LYS A 95 -12.59 -9.75 -8.49
C LYS A 95 -11.78 -9.55 -9.78
N GLU A 96 -11.25 -10.63 -10.31
CA GLU A 96 -11.32 -10.84 -11.76
C GLU A 96 -12.18 -12.10 -11.97
N GLU A 97 -13.48 -11.86 -12.12
CA GLU A 97 -14.38 -12.83 -12.74
C GLU A 97 -14.03 -12.94 -14.24
N PRO A 98 -14.32 -14.10 -14.85
CA PRO A 98 -13.71 -14.59 -16.08
C PRO A 98 -14.14 -13.77 -17.30
N ILE A 99 -13.25 -13.64 -18.27
CA ILE A 99 -13.59 -13.18 -19.62
C ILE A 99 -13.00 -14.14 -20.64
N THR A 100 -13.56 -15.35 -20.71
CA THR A 100 -13.98 -16.16 -21.88
C THR A 100 -13.99 -17.64 -21.54
#